data_AF-A0A7C9E3U5-F1
#
_entry.id   AF-A0A7C9E3U5-F1
#
_cell.length_a   1.000
_cell.length_b   1.000
_cell.length_c   1.000
_cell.angle_alpha   90.00
_cell.angle_beta   90.00
_cell.angle_gamma   90.00
#
_symmetry.space_group_name_H-M   'P 1'
#
loop_
_entity.id
_entity.type
_entity.pdbx_description
1 polymer ?
#
loop_
_entity_poly.entity_id
_entity_poly.type
_entity_poly.pdbx_seq_one_letter_code
_entity_poly.pdbx_strand_id
1 'polypeptide(L)'
;MNSSLLSCTMCLTFTGLPPLKGSSPFAALALFSQEISSLSVEPCEGEELVVTVFEIQEAEVPSFIKRELEYRFLAVLPETLEGKPFTNPAALCARYSDEEFFNIRCKGSKEIYHQHYGRYNIDKIWRDDILPCRTYLRHCVLAA
;
A
#
# COMPACT_ATOMS: atom_id res chain seq x y z
N MET A 1 -7.73 16.20 -23.30
CA MET A 1 -6.80 15.07 -23.14
C MET A 1 -6.74 14.81 -21.65
N ASN A 2 -7.53 13.85 -21.18
CA ASN A 2 -7.67 13.55 -19.75
C ASN A 2 -6.68 12.44 -19.43
N SER A 3 -5.64 12.76 -18.67
CA SER A 3 -4.60 11.83 -18.23
C SER A 3 -5.11 11.10 -16.99
N SER A 4 -5.91 10.05 -17.15
CA SER A 4 -6.32 9.20 -16.03
C SER A 4 -5.13 8.38 -15.56
N LEU A 5 -4.70 8.55 -14.31
CA LEU A 5 -3.74 7.65 -13.67
C LEU A 5 -4.51 6.41 -13.20
N LEU A 6 -4.12 5.24 -13.71
CA LEU A 6 -4.65 3.95 -13.30
C LEU A 6 -3.92 3.51 -12.02
N SER A 7 -4.65 3.16 -10.97
CA SER A 7 -4.07 2.63 -9.73
C SER A 7 -4.43 1.15 -9.57
N CYS A 8 -3.41 0.30 -9.46
CA CYS A 8 -3.54 -1.07 -8.96
C CYS A 8 -3.41 -1.02 -7.44
N THR A 9 -4.50 -0.73 -6.75
CA THR A 9 -4.53 -0.78 -5.29
C THR A 9 -5.00 -2.16 -4.85
N MET A 10 -4.12 -2.96 -4.25
CA MET A 10 -4.52 -3.92 -3.23
C MET A 10 -3.99 -3.44 -1.87
N CYS A 11 -4.53 -2.31 -1.43
CA CYS A 11 -4.46 -1.86 -0.04
C CYS A 11 -5.88 -1.53 0.41
N LEU A 12 -6.49 -2.42 1.19
CA LEU A 12 -7.86 -2.24 1.66
C LEU A 12 -7.92 -1.27 2.82
N THR A 13 -8.54 -0.12 2.61
CA THR A 13 -9.09 0.68 3.70
C THR A 13 -10.41 0.07 4.16
N PHE A 14 -10.48 -0.36 5.41
CA PHE A 14 -11.78 -0.58 6.06
C PHE A 14 -12.52 0.76 6.11
N THR A 15 -13.58 0.89 5.31
CA THR A 15 -14.53 1.99 5.39
C THR A 15 -15.34 1.83 6.67
N GLY A 16 -14.85 2.39 7.78
CA GLY A 16 -15.58 2.32 9.05
C GLY A 16 -14.91 2.92 10.28
N LEU A 17 -13.60 3.17 10.28
CA LEU A 17 -12.95 3.87 11.39
C LEU A 17 -12.71 5.35 11.04
N PRO A 18 -13.07 6.28 11.95
CA PRO A 18 -12.79 7.69 11.74
C PRO A 18 -11.27 7.90 11.64
N PRO A 19 -10.80 8.75 10.70
CA PRO A 19 -9.38 9.04 10.57
C PRO A 19 -8.87 9.67 11.87
N LEU A 20 -7.96 8.98 12.56
CA LEU A 20 -7.18 9.58 13.64
C LEU A 20 -6.26 10.64 13.02
N LYS A 21 -6.59 11.92 13.22
CA LYS A 21 -5.84 13.09 12.73
C LYS A 21 -4.32 12.85 12.83
N GLY A 22 -3.66 12.79 11.67
CA GLY A 22 -2.19 12.78 11.57
C GLY A 22 -1.52 11.39 11.58
N SER A 23 -2.27 10.28 11.50
CA SER A 23 -1.73 8.91 11.56
C SER A 23 -2.32 8.05 10.44
N SER A 24 -1.53 7.13 9.88
CA SER A 24 -2.13 6.02 9.12
C SER A 24 -3.02 5.22 10.07
N PRO A 25 -4.33 5.08 9.82
CA PRO A 25 -5.26 4.35 10.69
C PRO A 25 -4.91 2.86 10.83
N PHE A 26 -4.07 2.34 9.92
CA PHE A 26 -3.60 0.96 9.93
C PHE A 26 -2.63 0.65 11.07
N ALA A 27 -1.72 1.59 11.38
CA ALA A 27 -0.66 1.36 12.37
C ALA A 27 -1.20 1.08 13.78
N ALA A 28 -2.26 1.80 14.18
CA ALA A 28 -2.84 1.67 15.51
C ALA A 28 -3.64 0.37 15.70
N LEU A 29 -4.33 -0.10 14.66
CA LEU A 29 -5.20 -1.29 14.73
C LEU A 29 -4.41 -2.59 14.59
N ALA A 30 -3.32 -2.58 13.80
CA ALA A 30 -2.38 -3.70 13.68
C ALA A 30 -1.68 -4.03 15.01
N LEU A 31 -1.28 -3.02 15.79
CA LEU A 31 -0.56 -3.23 17.04
C LEU A 31 -1.41 -3.89 18.14
N PHE A 32 -2.72 -3.67 18.16
CA PHE A 32 -3.60 -4.24 19.19
C PHE A 32 -4.02 -5.68 18.88
N SER A 33 -4.37 -5.94 17.61
CA SER A 33 -4.88 -7.25 17.19
C SER A 33 -3.79 -8.21 16.72
N GLN A 34 -2.65 -7.69 16.23
CA GLN A 34 -1.65 -8.43 15.44
C GLN A 34 -2.24 -9.12 14.20
N GLU A 35 -3.45 -8.73 13.77
CA GLU A 35 -4.20 -9.37 12.69
C GLU A 35 -4.39 -8.45 11.48
N ILE A 36 -3.74 -7.27 11.45
CA ILE A 36 -3.84 -6.35 10.32
C ILE A 36 -2.46 -6.19 9.71
N SER A 37 -2.32 -6.80 8.54
CA SER A 37 -1.11 -6.76 7.74
C SER A 37 -1.47 -6.14 6.39
N SER A 38 -0.61 -5.25 5.93
CA SER A 38 -0.67 -4.63 4.61
C SER A 38 0.01 -5.54 3.58
N LEU A 39 -0.38 -5.47 2.31
CA LEU A 39 0.22 -6.26 1.25
C LEU A 39 1.04 -5.38 0.30
N SER A 40 2.24 -5.81 -0.05
CA SER A 40 3.06 -5.18 -1.09
C SER A 40 3.55 -6.21 -2.09
N VAL A 41 3.81 -5.77 -3.33
CA VAL A 41 4.48 -6.62 -4.31
C VAL A 41 6.00 -6.58 -4.16
N GLU A 42 6.66 -7.66 -4.54
CA GLU A 42 8.11 -7.74 -4.71
C GLU A 42 8.45 -8.49 -6.01
N PRO A 43 9.62 -8.22 -6.63
CA PRO A 43 10.03 -8.94 -7.83
C PRO A 43 10.17 -10.43 -7.55
N CYS A 44 9.54 -11.27 -8.37
CA CYS A 44 9.66 -12.72 -8.33
C CYS A 44 9.72 -13.23 -9.77
N GLU A 45 10.87 -13.77 -10.19
CA GLU A 45 11.09 -14.20 -11.57
C GLU A 45 10.27 -15.46 -11.89
N GLY A 46 9.56 -15.44 -13.02
CA GLY A 46 8.74 -16.56 -13.47
C GLY A 46 7.33 -16.61 -12.87
N GLU A 47 6.98 -15.68 -11.99
CA GLU A 47 5.65 -15.59 -11.38
C GLU A 47 4.84 -14.42 -11.97
N GLU A 48 3.51 -14.58 -11.96
CA GLU A 48 2.57 -13.57 -12.44
C GLU A 48 1.59 -13.17 -11.33
N LEU A 49 1.15 -11.90 -11.34
CA LEU A 49 0.18 -11.39 -10.38
C LEU A 49 -1.08 -10.93 -11.10
N VAL A 50 -2.22 -11.55 -10.76
CA VAL A 50 -3.53 -11.07 -11.21
C VAL A 50 -3.93 -9.86 -10.38
N VAL A 51 -4.26 -8.76 -11.04
CA VAL A 51 -4.63 -7.49 -10.41
C VAL A 51 -5.93 -6.95 -11.00
N THR A 52 -6.64 -6.14 -10.22
CA THR A 52 -7.71 -5.28 -10.74
C THR A 52 -7.17 -3.86 -10.89
N VAL A 53 -7.38 -3.28 -12.07
CA VAL A 53 -6.93 -1.92 -12.40
C VAL A 53 -8.11 -0.96 -12.22
N PHE A 54 -7.94 0.10 -11.42
CA PHE A 54 -8.96 1.12 -11.20
C PHE A 54 -8.54 2.47 -11.79
N GLU A 55 -9.50 3.21 -12.34
CA GLU A 55 -9.31 4.62 -12.71
C GLU A 55 -9.58 5.52 -11.51
N ILE A 56 -8.68 6.47 -11.26
CA ILE A 56 -8.88 7.52 -10.26
C ILE A 56 -8.74 8.90 -10.89
N GLN A 57 -9.40 9.89 -10.30
CA GLN A 57 -9.25 11.27 -10.76
C GLN A 57 -7.85 11.78 -10.40
N GLU A 58 -7.20 12.49 -11.32
CA GLU A 58 -5.84 13.02 -11.11
C GLU A 58 -5.75 13.88 -9.84
N ALA A 59 -6.81 14.65 -9.55
CA ALA A 59 -6.91 15.48 -8.35
C ALA A 59 -6.91 14.67 -7.04
N GLU A 60 -7.25 13.38 -7.07
CA GLU A 60 -7.26 12.50 -5.89
C GLU A 60 -5.91 11.81 -5.64
N VAL A 61 -5.04 11.75 -6.65
CA VAL A 61 -3.72 11.09 -6.58
C VAL A 61 -2.89 11.55 -5.36
N PRO A 62 -2.79 12.85 -5.03
CA PRO A 62 -2.04 13.28 -3.84
C PRO A 62 -2.62 12.72 -2.54
N SER A 63 -3.94 12.57 -2.46
CA SER A 63 -4.63 12.01 -1.29
C SER A 63 -4.36 10.52 -1.15
N PHE A 64 -4.36 9.77 -2.26
CA PHE A 64 -3.96 8.36 -2.28
C PHE A 64 -2.50 8.19 -1.81
N ILE A 65 -1.56 8.94 -2.37
CA ILE A 65 -0.14 8.85 -1.99
C ILE A 65 0.08 9.20 -0.52
N LYS A 66 -0.68 10.18 0.01
CA LYS A 66 -0.59 10.58 1.42
C LYS A 66 -1.14 9.51 2.36
N ARG A 67 -2.16 8.76 1.93
CA ARG A 67 -2.78 7.68 2.71
C ARG A 67 -1.85 6.47 2.82
N GLU A 68 -1.18 6.11 1.73
CA GLU A 68 -0.33 4.94 1.55
C GLU A 68 1.16 5.28 1.73
N LEU A 69 1.50 5.92 2.85
CA LEU A 69 2.82 6.53 3.07
C LEU A 69 3.96 5.50 3.06
N GLU A 70 3.70 4.31 3.60
CA GLU A 70 4.61 3.15 3.69
C GLU A 70 4.98 2.55 2.34
N TYR A 71 4.20 2.87 1.30
CA TYR A 71 4.37 2.30 -0.03
C TYR A 71 5.20 3.18 -0.95
N ARG A 72 5.96 2.47 -1.79
CA ARG A 72 6.59 2.93 -3.02
C ARG A 72 5.66 2.60 -4.19
N PHE A 73 5.36 3.59 -5.02
CA PHE A 73 4.58 3.39 -6.23
C PHE A 73 5.49 3.08 -7.41
N LEU A 74 5.24 1.96 -8.07
CA LEU A 74 5.92 1.53 -9.28
C LEU A 74 5.00 1.76 -10.47
N ALA A 75 5.50 2.36 -11.55
CA ALA A 75 4.78 2.40 -12.81
C ALA A 75 4.97 1.06 -13.54
N VAL A 76 3.87 0.35 -13.80
CA VAL A 76 3.86 -0.93 -14.52
C VAL A 76 2.92 -0.86 -15.70
N LEU A 77 3.13 -1.70 -16.71
CA LEU A 77 2.21 -1.85 -17.83
C LEU A 77 1.48 -3.19 -17.68
N PRO A 78 0.27 -3.22 -17.10
CA PRO A 78 -0.45 -4.47 -16.94
C PRO A 78 -0.97 -4.98 -18.28
N GLU A 79 -1.29 -6.27 -18.31
CA GLU A 79 -1.96 -6.93 -19.41
C GLU A 79 -3.36 -7.36 -18.98
N THR A 80 -4.27 -7.41 -19.95
CA THR A 80 -5.58 -8.05 -19.80
C THR A 80 -5.41 -9.57 -19.66
N LEU A 81 -6.44 -10.28 -19.22
CA LEU A 81 -6.41 -11.74 -19.11
C LEU A 81 -6.22 -12.42 -20.48
N GLU A 82 -6.50 -11.71 -21.58
CA GLU A 82 -6.25 -12.15 -22.96
C GLU A 82 -4.83 -11.81 -23.47
N GLY A 83 -3.95 -11.28 -22.61
CA GLY A 83 -2.56 -10.94 -22.96
C GLY A 83 -2.41 -9.64 -23.77
N LYS A 84 -3.45 -8.81 -23.82
CA LYS A 84 -3.36 -7.48 -24.45
C LYS A 84 -2.85 -6.44 -23.45
N PRO A 85 -1.78 -5.68 -23.75
CA PRO A 85 -1.27 -4.65 -22.85
C PRO A 85 -2.23 -3.46 -22.76
N PHE A 86 -2.25 -2.83 -21.59
CA PHE A 86 -2.95 -1.56 -21.39
C PHE A 86 -2.25 -0.42 -22.15
N THR A 87 -2.98 0.64 -22.47
CA THR A 87 -2.42 1.82 -23.16
C THR A 87 -1.67 2.74 -22.22
N ASN A 88 -2.11 2.82 -20.96
CA ASN A 88 -1.55 3.70 -19.94
C ASN A 88 -0.88 2.87 -18.84
N PRO A 89 0.26 3.33 -18.29
CA PRO A 89 0.83 2.72 -17.10
C PRO A 89 -0.11 2.77 -15.91
N ALA A 90 -0.05 1.75 -15.07
CA ALA A 90 -0.71 1.69 -13.78
C ALA A 90 0.30 1.85 -12.64
N ALA A 91 -0.13 2.44 -11.53
CA ALA A 91 0.66 2.51 -10.30
C ALA A 91 0.43 1.24 -9.45
N LEU A 92 1.49 0.49 -9.19
CA LEU A 92 1.51 -0.70 -8.35
C LEU A 92 2.25 -0.42 -7.03
N CYS A 93 1.74 -0.97 -5.92
CA CYS A 93 2.29 -0.70 -4.58
C CYS A 93 3.35 -1.73 -4.19
N ALA A 94 4.60 -1.29 -4.08
CA ALA A 94 5.70 -2.05 -3.49
C ALA A 94 6.08 -1.46 -2.12
N ARG A 95 6.74 -2.24 -1.27
CA ARG A 95 7.21 -1.74 0.02
C ARG A 95 8.53 -0.97 -0.12
N TYR A 96 8.71 0.03 0.75
CA TYR A 96 10.05 0.53 1.10
C TYR A 96 10.70 -0.39 2.14
N SER A 97 12.03 -0.48 2.14
CA SER A 97 12.76 -0.87 3.35
C SER A 97 12.63 0.22 4.43
N ASP A 98 12.88 -0.12 5.70
CA ASP A 98 12.85 0.90 6.77
C ASP A 98 13.88 2.02 6.52
N GLU A 99 15.04 1.67 5.95
CA GLU A 99 16.08 2.64 5.56
C GLU A 99 15.61 3.55 4.41
N GLU A 100 15.06 2.97 3.34
CA GLU A 100 14.52 3.74 2.23
C GLU A 100 13.39 4.66 2.71
N PHE A 101 12.50 4.15 3.56
CA PHE A 101 11.41 4.94 4.14
C PHE A 101 11.95 6.13 4.94
N PHE A 102 12.95 5.90 5.80
CA PHE A 102 13.57 6.94 6.59
C PHE A 102 14.23 8.02 5.70
N ASN A 103 14.99 7.60 4.69
CA ASN A 103 15.72 8.54 3.83
C ASN A 103 14.79 9.29 2.87
N ILE A 104 13.80 8.62 2.28
CA ILE A 104 12.93 9.18 1.24
C ILE A 104 11.72 9.89 1.84
N ARG A 105 10.95 9.19 2.68
CA ARG A 105 9.69 9.72 3.25
C ARG A 105 9.95 10.64 4.44
N CYS A 106 10.89 10.27 5.30
CA CYS A 106 11.24 11.09 6.47
C CYS A 106 12.36 12.10 6.19
N LYS A 107 12.96 12.09 4.99
CA LYS A 107 14.07 12.99 4.61
C LYS A 107 15.25 12.92 5.60
N GLY A 108 15.47 11.76 6.21
CA GLY A 108 16.49 11.56 7.25
C GLY A 108 16.17 12.19 8.61
N SER A 109 14.95 12.72 8.82
CA SER A 109 14.52 13.30 10.11
C SER A 109 13.89 12.25 11.02
N LYS A 110 14.48 12.09 12.20
CA LYS A 110 13.92 11.24 13.27
C LYS A 110 12.62 11.81 13.83
N GLU A 111 12.44 13.13 13.80
CA GLU A 111 11.23 13.80 14.24
C GLU A 111 10.05 13.45 13.33
N ILE A 112 10.24 13.47 12.01
CA ILE A 112 9.21 13.05 11.05
C ILE A 112 8.89 11.56 11.22
N TYR A 113 9.92 10.72 11.37
CA TYR A 113 9.71 9.30 11.65
C TYR A 113 8.92 9.07 12.95
N HIS A 114 9.26 9.79 14.01
CA HIS A 114 8.60 9.68 15.30
C HIS A 114 7.12 10.13 15.24
N GLN A 115 6.82 11.18 14.46
CA GLN A 115 5.44 11.63 14.23
C GLN A 115 4.60 10.57 13.51
N HIS A 116 5.18 9.83 12.56
CA HIS A 116 4.46 8.80 11.83
C HIS A 116 4.35 7.49 12.62
N TYR A 117 5.46 6.98 13.13
CA TYR A 117 5.57 5.62 13.66
C TYR A 117 6.17 5.54 15.07
N GLY A 118 7.20 6.34 15.38
CA GLY A 118 7.90 6.24 16.66
C GLY A 118 7.01 6.50 17.90
N ARG A 119 5.99 7.34 17.79
CA ARG A 119 5.00 7.56 18.87
C ARG A 119 4.15 6.33 19.22
N TYR A 120 4.21 5.29 18.41
CA TYR A 120 3.50 4.02 18.59
C TYR A 120 4.46 2.87 18.93
N ASN A 121 5.72 3.16 19.24
CA ASN A 121 6.76 2.14 19.46
C ASN A 121 6.90 1.18 18.26
N ILE A 122 6.75 1.72 17.05
CA ILE A 122 7.00 0.99 15.81
C ILE A 122 8.41 1.33 15.35
N ASP A 123 9.32 0.37 15.52
CA ASP A 123 10.71 0.47 15.10
C ASP A 123 10.97 -0.17 13.71
N LYS A 124 10.06 -1.05 13.28
CA LYS A 124 10.07 -1.75 11.98
C LYS A 124 8.68 -1.68 11.37
N ILE A 125 8.56 -1.13 10.16
CA ILE A 125 7.26 -0.97 9.48
C ILE A 125 6.77 -2.33 8.96
N TRP A 126 7.66 -3.04 8.26
CA TRP A 126 7.36 -4.35 7.67
C TRP A 126 7.85 -5.47 8.57
N ARG A 127 6.94 -6.02 9.37
CA ARG A 127 7.23 -7.07 10.35
C ARG A 127 6.76 -8.43 9.84
N ASP A 128 7.51 -9.47 10.20
CA ASP A 128 7.25 -10.84 9.77
C ASP A 128 6.34 -11.60 10.76
N ASP A 129 6.07 -11.01 11.93
CA ASP A 129 5.27 -11.61 13.00
C ASP A 129 3.81 -11.09 13.06
N ILE A 130 3.41 -10.23 12.11
CA ILE A 130 2.04 -9.73 11.97
C ILE A 130 1.44 -10.32 10.70
N LEU A 131 0.45 -11.21 10.87
CA LEU A 131 -0.19 -11.92 9.75
C LEU A 131 -1.50 -11.23 9.33
N PRO A 132 -1.92 -11.37 8.06
CA PRO A 132 -3.22 -10.89 7.61
C PRO A 132 -4.37 -11.53 8.41
N CYS A 133 -5.43 -10.76 8.66
CA CYS A 133 -6.66 -11.25 9.26
C CYS A 133 -7.16 -12.47 8.49
N ARG A 134 -7.37 -13.60 9.20
CA ARG A 134 -7.73 -14.88 8.58
C ARG A 134 -9.02 -14.81 7.77
N THR A 135 -10.03 -14.12 8.30
CA THR A 135 -11.33 -13.93 7.62
C THR A 135 -11.15 -13.13 6.34
N TYR A 136 -10.31 -12.08 6.38
CA TYR A 136 -10.03 -11.27 5.21
C TYR A 136 -9.26 -12.07 4.15
N LEU A 137 -8.20 -12.76 4.55
CA LEU A 137 -7.42 -13.60 3.65
C LEU A 137 -8.29 -14.66 2.96
N ARG A 138 -9.21 -15.29 3.72
CA ARG A 138 -10.21 -16.21 3.15
C ARG A 138 -11.06 -15.55 2.07
N HIS A 139 -11.53 -14.31 2.28
CA HIS A 139 -12.32 -13.61 1.25
C HIS A 139 -11.50 -13.29 0.01
N CYS A 140 -10.24 -12.88 0.15
CA CYS A 140 -9.35 -12.67 -1.00
C CYS A 140 -9.17 -13.94 -1.83
N VAL A 141 -8.88 -15.07 -1.17
CA VAL A 141 -8.66 -16.35 -1.85
C VAL A 141 -9.94 -16.84 -2.55
N LEU A 142 -11.11 -16.60 -1.97
CA LEU A 142 -12.39 -17.01 -2.58
C LEU A 142 -12.85 -16.09 -3.71
N ALA A 143 -12.31 -14.88 -3.81
CA ALA A 143 -12.65 -13.91 -4.84
C ALA A 143 -11.73 -13.95 -6.06
N ALA A 144 -10.58 -14.62 -5.94
CA ALA A 144 -9.64 -14.90 -7.02
C ALA A 144 -10.07 -16.13 -7.84
#